data_AF-A0A950V3K5-F1
#
_entry.id   AF-A0A950V3K5-F1
#
_cell.length_a   1.000
_cell.length_b   1.000
_cell.length_c   1.000
_cell.angle_alpha   90.00
_cell.angle_beta   90.00
_cell.angle_gamma   90.00
#
_symmetry.space_group_name_H-M   'P 1'
#
loop_
_entity.id
_entity.type
_entity.pdbx_description
1 polymer ?
#
loop_
_entity_poly.entity_id
_entity_poly.type
_entity_poly.pdbx_seq_one_letter_code
_entity_poly.pdbx_strand_id
1 'polypeptide(L)'
;MKGMFKPRVALAIALLLMACTGLTFYRQRTRQSISADTILLLLPDALSENDIQVQVWLDAAREEGLHLRPVHDSTLLDPMFQTQSVGLIVPDEIHREANDALIGALHRYVEQGGKLMVVYDACTWDLHDHYATHASRLSDLVGVDYALYDRFGTESIVSGKVWGTSAAMRALAIPPGSYIPEKQKLPAPASPLRQVALHSGARQQPDRQVLAGYLYGELEYPSFQTAGAFHGHTFLQSETGIVAGEARHGAGDVLFVNLPLGYLVTRTDGLLLHSFLRYFAIGMLRVPFLASVPDGVGGLVMNWHIDAESALKPMAALRRAGIFAHGPFSTDFTTGPDVDEFRDGKGLDLSGNAEAQSWVRFLLEHGDEVGSHGGWIHNYFGKNVSDENEGSFTRYLSMNLDSLKTVSNRPIEEYSAPMGNQPSWVTHWLEKNHVVAYYFSGDAGMGPTRVYRDKGREGDQIWAFPILHFGTEACLEEMSFDSVPSVKVRNWLFDVVDFAARSHQARLIYSHPIGAIGYIKVLQSWFEHADALASEREFHWYTMTGLAEFLNSRQELTWTFERAGSGLQLNARHPRTLAHQAWMFPDDQYQQPRVIEGSADIRDQDGYWIAAVKDGKRLKLGIQERQTGTNPVAP
;
A
#
# COMPACT_ATOMS: atom_id res chain seq x y z
N MET A 1 -5.48 -59.75 -53.68
CA MET A 1 -6.21 -58.45 -53.72
C MET A 1 -5.36 -57.39 -53.04
N LYS A 2 -4.71 -56.51 -53.82
CA LYS A 2 -3.94 -55.36 -53.31
C LYS A 2 -4.93 -54.23 -53.02
N GLY A 3 -5.21 -53.99 -51.74
CA GLY A 3 -6.05 -52.89 -51.27
C GLY A 3 -5.32 -51.55 -51.44
N MET A 4 -5.76 -50.80 -52.44
CA MET A 4 -5.24 -49.50 -52.82
C MET A 4 -5.58 -48.47 -51.73
N PHE A 5 -4.65 -48.23 -50.79
CA PHE A 5 -4.77 -47.13 -49.83
C PHE A 5 -4.80 -45.82 -50.62
N LYS A 6 -5.97 -45.16 -50.64
CA LYS A 6 -6.18 -43.96 -51.47
C LYS A 6 -5.26 -42.84 -50.99
N PRO A 7 -4.34 -42.32 -51.83
CA PRO A 7 -3.35 -41.31 -51.43
C PRO A 7 -3.96 -40.01 -50.89
N ARG A 8 -5.22 -39.72 -51.25
CA ARG A 8 -5.99 -38.58 -50.73
C ARG A 8 -6.33 -38.70 -49.25
N VAL A 9 -6.54 -39.91 -48.72
CA VAL A 9 -6.83 -40.13 -47.30
C VAL A 9 -5.56 -40.00 -46.47
N ALA A 10 -4.44 -40.51 -46.96
CA ALA A 10 -3.14 -40.34 -46.30
C ALA A 10 -2.71 -38.87 -46.23
N LEU A 11 -2.94 -38.10 -47.30
CA LEU A 11 -2.66 -36.67 -47.33
C LEU A 11 -3.57 -35.87 -46.39
N ALA A 12 -4.86 -36.22 -46.31
CA ALA A 12 -5.80 -35.58 -45.39
C ALA A 12 -5.42 -35.84 -43.92
N ILE A 13 -5.04 -37.07 -43.57
CA ILE A 13 -4.57 -37.42 -42.22
C ILE A 13 -3.26 -36.69 -41.89
N ALA A 14 -2.32 -36.60 -42.83
CA ALA A 14 -1.06 -35.88 -42.63
C ALA A 14 -1.27 -34.37 -42.43
N LEU A 15 -2.17 -33.74 -43.18
CA LEU A 15 -2.53 -32.33 -43.01
C LEU A 15 -3.26 -32.08 -41.69
N LEU A 16 -4.14 -33.00 -41.26
CA LEU A 16 -4.83 -32.90 -39.98
C LEU A 16 -3.85 -33.04 -38.81
N LEU A 17 -2.92 -33.98 -38.89
CA LEU A 17 -1.84 -34.14 -37.90
C LEU A 17 -0.96 -32.91 -37.86
N MET A 18 -0.52 -32.38 -39.02
CA MET A 18 0.28 -31.15 -39.08
C MET A 18 -0.47 -29.95 -38.50
N ALA A 19 -1.76 -29.79 -38.79
CA ALA A 19 -2.59 -28.75 -38.21
C ALA A 19 -2.76 -28.92 -36.69
N CYS A 20 -2.95 -30.14 -36.19
CA CYS A 20 -2.99 -30.42 -34.76
C CYS A 20 -1.65 -30.13 -34.07
N THR A 21 -0.51 -30.55 -34.64
CA THR A 21 0.82 -30.18 -34.11
C THR A 21 1.10 -28.68 -34.22
N GLY A 22 0.63 -28.02 -35.28
CA GLY A 22 0.72 -26.57 -35.42
C GLY A 22 -0.10 -25.84 -34.37
N LEU A 23 -1.30 -26.32 -34.06
CA LEU A 23 -2.15 -25.80 -32.99
C LEU A 23 -1.58 -26.05 -31.60
N THR A 24 -1.01 -27.22 -31.34
CA THR A 24 -0.38 -27.51 -30.04
C THR A 24 0.91 -26.73 -29.86
N PHE A 25 1.73 -26.59 -30.90
CA PHE A 25 2.93 -25.77 -30.87
C PHE A 25 2.60 -24.27 -30.72
N TYR A 26 1.56 -23.78 -31.42
CA TYR A 26 1.06 -22.42 -31.24
C TYR A 26 0.53 -22.21 -29.82
N ARG A 27 -0.31 -23.12 -29.30
CA ARG A 27 -0.82 -23.06 -27.91
C ARG A 27 0.28 -23.16 -26.86
N GLN A 28 1.32 -23.96 -27.08
CA GLN A 28 2.49 -24.01 -26.18
C GLN A 28 3.30 -22.71 -26.24
N ARG A 29 3.39 -22.07 -27.41
CA ARG A 29 4.12 -20.82 -27.60
C ARG A 29 3.34 -19.58 -27.13
N THR A 30 2.01 -19.66 -27.07
CA THR A 30 1.13 -18.60 -26.56
C THR A 30 0.67 -18.81 -25.12
N ARG A 31 0.92 -19.99 -24.51
CA ARG A 31 0.88 -20.13 -23.06
C ARG A 31 2.02 -19.31 -22.49
N GLN A 32 1.73 -18.10 -22.03
CA GLN A 32 2.61 -17.41 -21.09
C GLN A 32 2.91 -18.38 -19.95
N SER A 33 4.18 -18.72 -19.77
CA SER A 33 4.62 -19.44 -18.57
C SER A 33 4.17 -18.62 -17.37
N ILE A 34 3.51 -19.27 -16.42
CA ILE A 34 3.18 -18.65 -15.13
C ILE A 34 4.51 -18.35 -14.45
N SER A 35 4.63 -17.15 -13.88
CA SER A 35 5.84 -16.76 -13.14
C SER A 35 5.98 -17.63 -11.90
N ALA A 36 7.20 -18.04 -11.56
CA ALA A 36 7.46 -19.01 -10.48
C ALA A 36 7.05 -18.53 -9.08
N ASP A 37 6.84 -17.22 -8.92
CA ASP A 37 6.44 -16.49 -7.71
C ASP A 37 4.93 -16.15 -7.69
N THR A 38 4.13 -16.71 -8.61
CA THR A 38 2.71 -16.35 -8.73
C THR A 38 1.90 -16.74 -7.49
N ILE A 39 1.18 -15.77 -6.95
CA ILE A 39 0.13 -15.92 -5.93
C ILE A 39 -1.22 -15.99 -6.66
N LEU A 40 -2.10 -16.90 -6.24
CA LEU A 40 -3.44 -17.02 -6.83
C LEU A 40 -4.48 -16.27 -6.00
N LEU A 41 -5.39 -15.56 -6.67
CA LEU A 41 -6.60 -14.96 -6.10
C LEU A 41 -7.80 -15.81 -6.54
N LEU A 42 -8.48 -16.47 -5.61
CA LEU A 42 -9.60 -17.35 -5.93
C LEU A 42 -10.87 -16.54 -6.25
N LEU A 43 -11.47 -16.83 -7.40
CA LEU A 43 -12.72 -16.21 -7.87
C LEU A 43 -13.81 -17.27 -8.12
N PRO A 44 -15.10 -16.93 -7.89
CA PRO A 44 -16.20 -17.71 -8.45
C PRO A 44 -16.14 -17.74 -9.98
N ASP A 45 -16.62 -18.82 -10.62
CA ASP A 45 -16.59 -18.97 -12.08
C ASP A 45 -17.35 -17.87 -12.84
N ALA A 46 -18.37 -17.27 -12.22
CA ALA A 46 -19.22 -16.25 -12.83
C ALA A 46 -18.65 -14.82 -12.71
N LEU A 47 -17.69 -14.59 -11.82
CA LEU A 47 -17.19 -13.26 -11.53
C LEU A 47 -16.15 -12.83 -12.59
N SER A 48 -16.24 -11.59 -13.05
CA SER A 48 -15.29 -11.04 -14.01
C SER A 48 -14.01 -10.59 -13.32
N GLU A 49 -12.85 -10.80 -13.95
CA GLU A 49 -11.59 -10.20 -13.47
C GLU A 49 -11.64 -8.66 -13.47
N ASN A 50 -12.52 -8.05 -14.28
CA ASN A 50 -12.71 -6.59 -14.35
C ASN A 50 -13.66 -6.04 -13.28
N ASP A 51 -14.20 -6.89 -12.40
CA ASP A 51 -15.02 -6.42 -11.28
C ASP A 51 -14.20 -5.53 -10.35
N ILE A 52 -14.81 -4.47 -9.80
CA ILE A 52 -14.13 -3.50 -8.93
C ILE A 52 -13.51 -4.21 -7.72
N GLN A 53 -14.23 -5.16 -7.12
CA GLN A 53 -13.74 -5.90 -5.96
C GLN A 53 -12.47 -6.67 -6.32
N VAL A 54 -12.41 -7.25 -7.52
CA VAL A 54 -11.22 -7.97 -8.00
C VAL A 54 -10.08 -7.01 -8.33
N GLN A 55 -10.36 -5.88 -8.99
CA GLN A 55 -9.34 -4.91 -9.39
C GLN A 55 -8.62 -4.30 -8.18
N VAL A 56 -9.31 -4.07 -7.06
CA VAL A 56 -8.71 -3.62 -5.80
C VAL A 56 -7.55 -4.53 -5.38
N TRP A 57 -7.74 -5.85 -5.38
CA TRP A 57 -6.69 -6.81 -5.03
C TRP A 57 -5.54 -6.82 -6.04
N LEU A 58 -5.87 -6.74 -7.33
CA LEU A 58 -4.87 -6.79 -8.40
C LEU A 58 -4.00 -5.54 -8.42
N ASP A 59 -4.56 -4.36 -8.15
CA ASP A 59 -3.78 -3.12 -8.07
C ASP A 59 -2.96 -3.05 -6.80
N ALA A 60 -3.51 -3.42 -5.65
CA ALA A 60 -2.74 -3.50 -4.41
C ALA A 60 -1.51 -4.41 -4.58
N ALA A 61 -1.68 -5.56 -5.26
CA ALA A 61 -0.56 -6.44 -5.59
C ALA A 61 0.45 -5.80 -6.55
N ARG A 62 0.00 -5.08 -7.59
CA ARG A 62 0.90 -4.37 -8.51
C ARG A 62 1.67 -3.27 -7.79
N GLU A 63 1.04 -2.53 -6.91
CA GLU A 63 1.65 -1.47 -6.10
C GLU A 63 2.73 -2.05 -5.18
N GLU A 64 2.47 -3.19 -4.54
CA GLU A 64 3.47 -3.92 -3.74
C GLU A 64 4.51 -4.69 -4.58
N GLY A 65 4.33 -4.78 -5.89
CA GLY A 65 5.29 -5.43 -6.81
C GLY A 65 5.23 -6.95 -6.84
N LEU A 66 4.02 -7.49 -6.77
CA LEU A 66 3.71 -8.90 -6.65
C LEU A 66 2.99 -9.43 -7.89
N HIS A 67 3.24 -10.70 -8.24
CA HIS A 67 2.46 -11.42 -9.23
C HIS A 67 1.22 -12.06 -8.60
N LEU A 68 0.13 -11.30 -8.50
CA LEU A 68 -1.19 -11.84 -8.15
C LEU A 68 -2.00 -12.13 -9.42
N ARG A 69 -2.54 -13.35 -9.52
CA ARG A 69 -3.31 -13.79 -10.68
C ARG A 69 -4.65 -14.42 -10.27
N PRO A 70 -5.77 -14.03 -10.89
CA PRO A 70 -7.04 -14.71 -10.72
C PRO A 70 -7.01 -16.20 -11.11
N VAL A 71 -7.70 -17.02 -10.33
CA VAL A 71 -8.02 -18.41 -10.66
C VAL A 71 -9.48 -18.67 -10.32
N HIS A 72 -10.21 -19.30 -11.22
CA HIS A 72 -11.61 -19.64 -10.98
C HIS A 72 -11.76 -21.04 -10.35
N ASP A 73 -12.86 -21.24 -9.62
CA ASP A 73 -13.21 -22.52 -8.97
C ASP A 73 -13.05 -23.73 -9.89
N SER A 74 -13.62 -23.68 -11.09
CA SER A 74 -13.53 -24.77 -12.06
C SER A 74 -12.09 -25.13 -12.45
N THR A 75 -11.20 -24.14 -12.48
CA THR A 75 -9.78 -24.34 -12.78
C THR A 75 -9.05 -24.93 -11.58
N LEU A 76 -9.31 -24.43 -10.37
CA LEU A 76 -8.70 -24.96 -9.15
C LEU A 76 -9.13 -26.42 -8.89
N LEU A 77 -10.36 -26.76 -9.25
CA LEU A 77 -10.94 -28.10 -9.07
C LEU A 77 -10.56 -29.09 -10.17
N ASP A 78 -9.98 -28.65 -11.30
CA ASP A 78 -9.54 -29.53 -12.37
C ASP A 78 -8.39 -30.44 -11.86
N PRO A 79 -8.54 -31.77 -11.84
CA PRO A 79 -7.49 -32.68 -11.42
C PRO A 79 -6.20 -32.61 -12.26
N MET A 80 -6.30 -32.05 -13.48
CA MET A 80 -5.17 -31.81 -14.37
C MET A 80 -4.47 -30.47 -14.10
N PHE A 81 -5.07 -29.60 -13.28
CA PHE A 81 -4.46 -28.35 -12.88
C PHE A 81 -3.30 -28.64 -11.93
N GLN A 82 -2.09 -28.37 -12.42
CA GLN A 82 -0.92 -28.33 -11.57
C GLN A 82 -0.84 -26.93 -10.99
N THR A 83 -1.10 -26.78 -9.70
CA THR A 83 -0.96 -25.52 -8.96
C THR A 83 0.51 -25.10 -9.01
N GLN A 84 0.86 -24.32 -10.02
CA GLN A 84 2.15 -23.63 -10.12
C GLN A 84 2.00 -22.28 -9.43
N SER A 85 1.77 -22.30 -8.12
CA SER A 85 1.66 -21.11 -7.28
C SER A 85 2.44 -21.27 -5.99
N VAL A 86 2.86 -20.15 -5.43
CA VAL A 86 3.54 -20.08 -4.13
C VAL A 86 2.56 -19.85 -2.98
N GLY A 87 1.38 -19.31 -3.26
CA GLY A 87 0.31 -19.10 -2.29
C GLY A 87 -1.06 -18.99 -2.97
N LEU A 88 -2.11 -19.06 -2.14
CA LEU A 88 -3.51 -18.88 -2.54
C LEU A 88 -4.18 -17.89 -1.57
N ILE A 89 -4.98 -16.98 -2.10
CA ILE A 89 -5.79 -16.02 -1.35
C ILE A 89 -7.26 -16.33 -1.64
N VAL A 90 -8.07 -16.46 -0.58
CA VAL A 90 -9.53 -16.46 -0.64
C VAL A 90 -10.00 -15.10 -0.13
N PRO A 91 -10.32 -14.16 -1.04
CA PRO A 91 -10.59 -12.76 -0.69
C PRO A 91 -11.99 -12.57 -0.07
N ASP A 92 -12.12 -11.50 0.72
CA ASP A 92 -13.41 -11.02 1.21
C ASP A 92 -14.25 -10.45 0.07
N GLU A 93 -15.56 -10.44 0.29
CA GLU A 93 -16.61 -9.97 -0.62
C GLU A 93 -16.77 -10.73 -1.96
N ILE A 94 -15.67 -11.22 -2.52
CA ILE A 94 -15.54 -11.90 -3.80
C ILE A 94 -15.93 -13.38 -3.70
N HIS A 95 -15.44 -14.08 -2.67
CA HIS A 95 -15.58 -15.54 -2.57
C HIS A 95 -16.31 -15.96 -1.29
N ARG A 96 -17.53 -15.45 -1.11
CA ARG A 96 -18.38 -15.76 0.07
C ARG A 96 -19.00 -17.16 -0.01
N GLU A 97 -19.35 -17.58 -1.21
CA GLU A 97 -20.05 -18.84 -1.49
C GLU A 97 -19.08 -19.94 -1.93
N ALA A 98 -19.17 -21.11 -1.30
CA ALA A 98 -18.38 -22.27 -1.71
C ALA A 98 -19.17 -23.57 -1.58
N ASN A 99 -18.91 -24.51 -2.50
CA ASN A 99 -19.39 -25.88 -2.38
C ASN A 99 -18.40 -26.78 -1.63
N ASP A 100 -18.84 -27.97 -1.22
CA ASP A 100 -18.01 -28.91 -0.45
C ASP A 100 -16.76 -29.39 -1.20
N ALA A 101 -16.82 -29.44 -2.55
CA ALA A 101 -15.67 -29.82 -3.36
C ALA A 101 -14.55 -28.77 -3.29
N LEU A 102 -14.91 -27.49 -3.31
CA LEU A 102 -13.99 -26.38 -3.15
C LEU A 102 -13.41 -26.32 -1.75
N ILE A 103 -14.25 -26.43 -0.71
CA ILE A 103 -13.78 -26.53 0.67
C ILE A 103 -12.76 -27.67 0.80
N GLY A 104 -13.10 -28.87 0.33
CA GLY A 104 -12.17 -30.01 0.34
C GLY A 104 -10.90 -29.81 -0.51
N ALA A 105 -10.92 -28.98 -1.55
CA ALA A 105 -9.73 -28.61 -2.31
C ALA A 105 -8.83 -27.64 -1.53
N LEU A 106 -9.39 -26.66 -0.83
CA LEU A 106 -8.65 -25.75 0.04
C LEU A 106 -7.96 -26.48 1.18
N HIS A 107 -8.64 -27.42 1.84
CA HIS A 107 -8.03 -28.26 2.88
C HIS A 107 -6.86 -29.06 2.33
N ARG A 108 -7.06 -29.79 1.23
CA ARG A 108 -5.99 -30.58 0.61
C ARG A 108 -4.80 -29.73 0.18
N TYR A 109 -5.04 -28.51 -0.33
CA TYR A 109 -3.97 -27.59 -0.69
C TYR A 109 -3.08 -27.27 0.51
N VAL A 110 -3.68 -26.90 1.65
CA VAL A 110 -2.94 -26.58 2.88
C VAL A 110 -2.29 -27.83 3.49
N GLU A 111 -3.01 -28.96 3.57
CA GLU A 111 -2.49 -30.23 4.08
C GLU A 111 -1.22 -30.69 3.34
N GLN A 112 -1.13 -30.41 2.03
CA GLN A 112 0.01 -30.74 1.17
C GLN A 112 1.18 -29.75 1.25
N GLY A 113 1.10 -28.72 2.10
CA GLY A 113 2.16 -27.74 2.30
C GLY A 113 1.86 -26.35 1.76
N GLY A 114 0.70 -26.16 1.12
CA GLY A 114 0.25 -24.88 0.59
C GLY A 114 0.14 -23.79 1.67
N LYS A 115 0.21 -22.54 1.22
CA LYS A 115 0.11 -21.35 2.06
C LYS A 115 -1.14 -20.60 1.67
N LEU A 116 -2.07 -20.44 2.61
CA LEU A 116 -3.40 -19.90 2.34
C LEU A 116 -3.64 -18.62 3.13
N MET A 117 -4.15 -17.58 2.48
CA MET A 117 -4.72 -16.42 3.15
C MET A 117 -6.25 -16.49 3.07
N VAL A 118 -6.91 -16.50 4.21
CA VAL A 118 -8.38 -16.50 4.33
C VAL A 118 -8.83 -15.16 4.89
N VAL A 119 -9.67 -14.45 4.15
CA VAL A 119 -10.06 -13.08 4.47
C VAL A 119 -11.54 -13.00 4.81
N TYR A 120 -11.83 -12.57 6.03
CA TYR A 120 -13.14 -12.20 6.55
C TYR A 120 -14.27 -13.21 6.26
N ASP A 121 -15.11 -12.93 5.27
CA ASP A 121 -16.32 -13.70 4.92
C ASP A 121 -16.08 -14.78 3.86
N ALA A 122 -14.81 -15.04 3.52
CA ALA A 122 -14.38 -16.14 2.66
C ALA A 122 -15.08 -17.47 2.99
N CYS A 123 -15.78 -18.02 2.00
CA CYS A 123 -16.48 -19.30 1.98
C CYS A 123 -17.49 -19.52 3.13
N THR A 124 -18.00 -18.45 3.73
CA THR A 124 -18.95 -18.53 4.85
C THR A 124 -20.36 -19.00 4.46
N TRP A 125 -20.70 -18.96 3.16
CA TRP A 125 -22.01 -19.34 2.60
C TRP A 125 -21.91 -20.61 1.76
N ASP A 126 -22.94 -21.45 1.79
CA ASP A 126 -23.13 -22.53 0.83
C ASP A 126 -23.78 -22.02 -0.48
N LEU A 127 -23.95 -22.91 -1.48
CA LEU A 127 -24.54 -22.55 -2.78
C LEU A 127 -26.06 -22.28 -2.73
N HIS A 128 -26.70 -22.33 -1.56
CA HIS A 128 -28.12 -22.07 -1.36
C HIS A 128 -28.35 -20.83 -0.48
N ASP A 129 -27.35 -19.95 -0.39
CA ASP A 129 -27.37 -18.73 0.43
C ASP A 129 -27.55 -18.98 1.93
N HIS A 130 -27.15 -20.16 2.42
CA HIS A 130 -27.18 -20.47 3.83
C HIS A 130 -25.78 -20.38 4.46
N TYR A 131 -25.74 -19.83 5.66
CA TYR A 131 -24.56 -19.93 6.51
C TYR A 131 -24.32 -21.39 6.92
N ALA A 132 -23.06 -21.77 7.04
CA ALA A 132 -22.71 -23.06 7.62
C ALA A 132 -23.26 -23.19 9.06
N THR A 133 -23.73 -24.39 9.41
CA THR A 133 -24.19 -24.68 10.76
C THR A 133 -23.00 -24.66 11.74
N HIS A 134 -23.25 -24.14 12.94
CA HIS A 134 -22.30 -23.93 14.03
C HIS A 134 -21.21 -22.87 13.78
N ALA A 135 -20.39 -23.02 12.74
CA ALA A 135 -19.26 -22.13 12.41
C ALA A 135 -18.89 -22.23 10.92
N SER A 136 -18.01 -21.34 10.45
CA SER A 136 -17.43 -21.43 9.10
C SER A 136 -16.83 -22.81 8.84
N ARG A 137 -17.00 -23.32 7.61
CA ARG A 137 -16.40 -24.59 7.16
C ARG A 137 -14.88 -24.53 7.02
N LEU A 138 -14.26 -23.35 7.15
CA LEU A 138 -12.81 -23.16 7.19
C LEU A 138 -12.25 -22.99 8.61
N SER A 139 -13.08 -23.10 9.66
CA SER A 139 -12.70 -22.82 11.06
C SER A 139 -11.50 -23.65 11.55
N ASP A 140 -11.40 -24.90 11.13
CA ASP A 140 -10.30 -25.81 11.47
C ASP A 140 -9.01 -25.52 10.68
N LEU A 141 -9.12 -25.02 9.45
CA LEU A 141 -7.97 -24.50 8.69
C LEU A 141 -7.39 -23.24 9.35
N VAL A 142 -8.25 -22.28 9.68
CA VAL A 142 -7.81 -21.02 10.32
C VAL A 142 -7.43 -21.23 11.79
N GLY A 143 -7.90 -22.31 12.42
CA GLY A 143 -7.56 -22.68 13.80
C GLY A 143 -8.40 -22.00 14.89
N VAL A 144 -9.56 -21.46 14.54
CA VAL A 144 -10.54 -20.85 15.45
C VAL A 144 -11.93 -20.84 14.81
N ASP A 145 -12.98 -21.00 15.62
CA ASP A 145 -14.35 -20.91 15.11
C ASP A 145 -14.72 -19.45 14.85
N TYR A 146 -15.24 -19.16 13.67
CA TYR A 146 -15.74 -17.83 13.25
C TYR A 146 -17.02 -17.97 12.40
N ALA A 147 -17.64 -16.85 12.02
CA ALA A 147 -18.93 -16.83 11.31
C ALA A 147 -20.03 -17.61 12.07
N LEU A 148 -20.16 -17.32 13.37
CA LEU A 148 -20.96 -18.08 14.35
C LEU A 148 -22.45 -17.70 14.32
N TYR A 149 -23.07 -17.75 13.14
CA TYR A 149 -24.44 -17.31 12.91
C TYR A 149 -25.49 -18.09 13.73
N ASP A 150 -25.28 -19.37 13.99
CA ASP A 150 -26.17 -20.16 14.86
C ASP A 150 -26.18 -19.67 16.31
N ARG A 151 -25.07 -19.06 16.76
CA ARG A 151 -24.90 -18.60 18.14
C ARG A 151 -25.30 -17.15 18.33
N PHE A 152 -24.91 -16.29 17.40
CA PHE A 152 -25.06 -14.83 17.53
C PHE A 152 -26.03 -14.23 16.52
N GLY A 153 -26.53 -14.99 15.55
CA GLY A 153 -27.40 -14.48 14.49
C GLY A 153 -26.74 -13.31 13.75
N THR A 154 -27.46 -12.19 13.65
CA THR A 154 -26.97 -10.95 13.03
C THR A 154 -25.86 -10.26 13.83
N GLU A 155 -25.66 -10.61 15.10
CA GLU A 155 -24.56 -10.07 15.93
C GLU A 155 -23.24 -10.83 15.74
N SER A 156 -23.18 -11.76 14.79
CA SER A 156 -21.94 -12.51 14.49
C SER A 156 -20.79 -11.62 14.06
N ILE A 157 -21.07 -10.42 13.54
CA ILE A 157 -20.10 -9.39 13.20
C ILE A 157 -20.29 -8.24 14.18
N VAL A 158 -19.18 -7.78 14.76
CA VAL A 158 -19.17 -6.62 15.67
C VAL A 158 -18.14 -5.60 15.20
N SER A 159 -18.47 -4.33 15.35
CA SER A 159 -17.51 -3.24 15.26
C SER A 159 -16.80 -3.09 16.59
N GLY A 160 -15.48 -3.01 16.58
CA GLY A 160 -14.71 -2.75 17.79
C GLY A 160 -13.27 -2.39 17.49
N LYS A 161 -12.58 -1.93 18.53
CA LYS A 161 -11.15 -1.60 18.43
C LYS A 161 -10.35 -2.84 18.12
N VAL A 162 -9.43 -2.68 17.18
CA VAL A 162 -8.45 -3.69 16.82
C VAL A 162 -7.10 -3.29 17.40
N TRP A 163 -6.44 -4.22 18.09
CA TRP A 163 -5.13 -3.98 18.68
C TRP A 163 -4.15 -5.13 18.45
N GLY A 164 -2.88 -4.80 18.54
CA GLY A 164 -1.75 -5.73 18.53
C GLY A 164 -0.62 -5.22 19.42
N THR A 165 0.52 -5.92 19.39
CA THR A 165 1.75 -5.43 20.04
C THR A 165 2.49 -4.48 19.11
N SER A 166 3.43 -3.66 19.60
CA SER A 166 4.31 -2.90 18.72
C SER A 166 5.10 -3.80 17.76
N ALA A 167 5.44 -5.03 18.19
CA ALA A 167 6.09 -6.00 17.33
C ALA A 167 5.17 -6.48 16.19
N ALA A 168 3.88 -6.70 16.47
CA ALA A 168 2.89 -7.04 15.45
C ALA A 168 2.69 -5.89 14.45
N MET A 169 2.59 -4.64 14.91
CA MET A 169 2.48 -3.48 14.02
C MET A 169 3.67 -3.34 13.08
N ARG A 170 4.89 -3.56 13.60
CA ARG A 170 6.10 -3.59 12.76
C ARG A 170 6.13 -4.76 11.79
N ALA A 171 5.72 -5.96 12.21
CA ALA A 171 5.66 -7.13 11.34
C ALA A 171 4.67 -6.94 10.18
N LEU A 172 3.56 -6.26 10.43
CA LEU A 172 2.57 -5.88 9.42
C LEU A 172 2.96 -4.62 8.63
N ALA A 173 4.12 -4.01 8.91
CA ALA A 173 4.57 -2.76 8.31
C ALA A 173 3.54 -1.61 8.42
N ILE A 174 2.78 -1.56 9.52
CA ILE A 174 1.91 -0.41 9.83
C ILE A 174 2.82 0.77 10.20
N PRO A 175 2.67 1.93 9.55
CA PRO A 175 3.60 3.03 9.74
C PRO A 175 3.43 3.69 11.12
N PRO A 176 4.52 4.24 11.71
CA PRO A 176 4.45 4.95 12.98
C PRO A 176 3.44 6.10 12.94
N GLY A 177 2.60 6.18 13.97
CA GLY A 177 1.56 7.19 14.10
C GLY A 177 0.16 6.72 13.67
N SER A 178 0.06 5.71 12.79
CA SER A 178 -1.19 5.00 12.47
C SER A 178 -1.61 3.98 13.53
N TYR A 179 -0.81 3.86 14.60
CA TYR A 179 -1.18 3.17 15.83
C TYR A 179 -0.69 3.96 17.04
N ILE A 180 -1.44 3.88 18.13
CA ILE A 180 -1.13 4.55 19.40
C ILE A 180 -1.26 3.58 20.57
N PRO A 181 -0.58 3.81 21.70
CA PRO A 181 -0.82 3.05 22.91
C PRO A 181 -2.28 3.19 23.32
N GLU A 182 -2.94 2.07 23.60
CA GLU A 182 -4.35 2.08 24.01
C GLU A 182 -4.54 2.98 25.23
N LYS A 183 -5.50 3.91 25.15
CA LYS A 183 -5.85 4.74 26.30
C LYS A 183 -6.38 3.84 27.41
N GLN A 184 -5.65 3.74 28.52
CA GLN A 184 -6.20 3.13 29.73
C GLN A 184 -7.41 3.95 30.19
N LYS A 185 -8.60 3.33 30.23
CA LYS A 185 -9.69 3.82 31.08
C LYS A 185 -9.20 3.72 32.52
N LEU A 186 -8.65 4.80 33.07
CA LEU A 186 -8.42 4.92 34.51
C LEU A 186 -9.78 4.70 35.20
N PRO A 187 -9.91 3.73 36.11
CA PRO A 187 -11.13 3.62 36.89
C PRO A 187 -11.36 4.96 37.62
N ALA A 188 -12.61 5.42 37.66
CA ALA A 188 -12.98 6.60 38.43
C ALA A 188 -12.34 6.52 39.83
N PRO A 189 -11.78 7.62 40.37
CA PRO A 189 -10.97 7.56 41.57
C PRO A 189 -11.76 6.96 42.74
N ALA A 190 -11.43 5.72 43.10
CA ALA A 190 -11.94 5.09 44.31
C ALA A 190 -11.15 5.61 45.51
N SER A 191 -11.65 6.68 46.12
CA SER A 191 -11.25 7.25 47.42
C SER A 191 -9.77 7.72 47.54
N PRO A 192 -9.50 8.90 48.13
CA PRO A 192 -8.14 9.46 48.28
C PRO A 192 -7.14 8.54 49.02
N LEU A 193 -7.63 7.56 49.78
CA LEU A 193 -6.80 6.73 50.66
C LEU A 193 -6.06 5.57 49.96
N ARG A 194 -6.32 5.28 48.67
CA ARG A 194 -5.61 4.22 47.92
C ARG A 194 -4.45 4.71 47.04
N GLN A 195 -4.30 6.02 46.86
CA GLN A 195 -3.28 6.62 45.98
C GLN A 195 -1.84 6.47 46.52
N VAL A 196 -1.69 6.22 47.83
CA VAL A 196 -0.37 6.15 48.48
C VAL A 196 0.26 4.73 48.40
N ALA A 197 -0.52 3.69 48.06
CA ALA A 197 -0.04 2.30 48.09
C ALA A 197 0.43 1.73 46.73
N LEU A 198 0.38 2.51 45.64
CA LEU A 198 0.69 2.03 44.26
C LEU A 198 2.05 2.48 43.70
N HIS A 199 2.88 3.16 44.49
CA HIS A 199 4.18 3.68 44.03
C HIS A 199 5.35 2.68 44.17
N SER A 200 5.09 1.42 44.48
CA SER A 200 6.11 0.37 44.58
C SER A 200 5.74 -0.81 43.70
N GLY A 201 6.03 -0.67 42.40
CA GLY A 201 5.88 -1.72 41.40
C GLY A 201 5.55 -1.10 40.05
N ALA A 202 6.56 -0.88 39.21
CA ALA A 202 6.33 -0.58 37.80
C ALA A 202 5.61 -1.78 37.18
N ARG A 203 4.28 -1.74 37.15
CA ARG A 203 3.49 -2.68 36.36
C ARG A 203 3.87 -2.39 34.91
N GLN A 204 4.64 -3.28 34.28
CA GLN A 204 4.88 -3.20 32.84
C GLN A 204 3.51 -3.06 32.18
N GLN A 205 3.27 -1.92 31.56
CA GLN A 205 2.02 -1.72 30.81
C GLN A 205 2.00 -2.77 29.71
N PRO A 206 0.87 -3.45 29.48
CA PRO A 206 0.76 -4.35 28.34
C PRO A 206 1.07 -3.55 27.07
N ASP A 207 1.97 -4.06 26.23
CA ASP A 207 2.28 -3.48 24.93
C ASP A 207 1.08 -3.69 24.00
N ARG A 208 0.07 -2.81 24.14
CA ARG A 208 -1.18 -2.83 23.40
C ARG A 208 -1.31 -1.55 22.59
N GLN A 209 -1.17 -1.72 21.28
CA GLN A 209 -1.26 -0.67 20.28
C GLN A 209 -2.59 -0.81 19.53
N VAL A 210 -3.39 0.25 19.50
CA VAL A 210 -4.64 0.31 18.74
C VAL A 210 -4.40 1.10 17.46
N LEU A 211 -5.09 0.71 16.39
CA LEU A 211 -5.09 1.48 15.14
C LEU A 211 -5.73 2.85 15.38
N ALA A 212 -5.15 3.88 14.76
CA ALA A 212 -5.62 5.25 14.87
C ALA A 212 -5.79 5.86 13.48
N GLY A 213 -6.67 6.86 13.37
CA GLY A 213 -6.87 7.65 12.18
C GLY A 213 -6.85 9.15 12.48
N TYR A 214 -6.38 9.93 11.51
CA TYR A 214 -6.43 11.40 11.53
C TYR A 214 -7.84 11.91 11.87
N LEU A 215 -7.95 12.87 12.80
CA LEU A 215 -9.20 13.40 13.39
C LEU A 215 -10.08 12.41 14.18
N TYR A 216 -10.06 11.12 13.85
CA TYR A 216 -10.93 10.10 14.45
C TYR A 216 -10.37 9.51 15.75
N GLY A 217 -9.04 9.44 15.87
CA GLY A 217 -8.38 8.79 17.00
C GLY A 217 -8.47 7.27 16.88
N GLU A 218 -8.78 6.56 17.97
CA GLU A 218 -8.84 5.10 17.97
C GLU A 218 -9.94 4.59 17.01
N LEU A 219 -9.55 3.79 16.02
CA LEU A 219 -10.44 3.27 15.00
C LEU A 219 -11.13 1.98 15.44
N GLU A 220 -12.32 1.76 14.89
CA GLU A 220 -13.06 0.51 15.02
C GLU A 220 -13.21 -0.16 13.66
N TYR A 221 -13.12 -1.48 13.65
CA TYR A 221 -13.30 -2.28 12.45
C TYR A 221 -14.33 -3.39 12.69
N PRO A 222 -15.12 -3.74 11.66
CA PRO A 222 -15.98 -4.90 11.70
C PRO A 222 -15.14 -6.19 11.64
N SER A 223 -15.43 -7.13 12.54
CA SER A 223 -14.83 -8.47 12.54
C SER A 223 -15.86 -9.49 13.03
N PHE A 224 -15.75 -10.75 12.56
CA PHE A 224 -16.53 -11.83 13.14
C PHE A 224 -16.13 -12.07 14.60
N GLN A 225 -17.12 -12.30 15.46
CA GLN A 225 -16.83 -12.87 16.79
C GLN A 225 -16.22 -14.25 16.61
N THR A 226 -15.16 -14.55 17.37
CA THR A 226 -14.47 -15.84 17.30
C THR A 226 -14.63 -16.62 18.61
N ALA A 227 -14.62 -17.95 18.53
CA ALA A 227 -14.74 -18.84 19.69
C ALA A 227 -13.69 -19.95 19.67
N GLY A 228 -13.27 -20.37 20.85
CA GLY A 228 -12.20 -21.36 21.03
C GLY A 228 -10.85 -20.70 21.32
N ALA A 229 -9.85 -21.54 21.60
CA ALA A 229 -8.48 -21.09 21.82
C ALA A 229 -7.73 -21.08 20.48
N PHE A 230 -7.15 -19.94 20.11
CA PHE A 230 -6.25 -19.86 18.97
C PHE A 230 -4.83 -20.20 19.43
N HIS A 231 -4.24 -21.23 18.82
CA HIS A 231 -2.90 -21.73 19.19
C HIS A 231 -1.78 -21.28 18.22
N GLY A 232 -2.13 -20.48 17.21
CA GLY A 232 -1.17 -19.90 16.27
C GLY A 232 -0.49 -18.64 16.79
N HIS A 233 0.25 -17.96 15.90
CA HIS A 233 0.84 -16.66 16.17
C HIS A 233 -0.19 -15.55 15.92
N THR A 234 -0.57 -14.82 16.98
CA THR A 234 -1.55 -13.73 16.88
C THR A 234 -0.89 -12.40 16.53
N PHE A 235 -1.44 -11.71 15.53
CA PHE A 235 -1.06 -10.32 15.20
C PHE A 235 -2.01 -9.32 15.82
N LEU A 236 -3.31 -9.48 15.55
CA LEU A 236 -4.35 -8.54 15.92
C LEU A 236 -5.51 -9.23 16.66
N GLN A 237 -6.12 -8.51 17.60
CA GLN A 237 -7.24 -8.97 18.42
C GLN A 237 -8.28 -7.85 18.60
N SER A 238 -9.50 -8.26 18.95
CA SER A 238 -10.60 -7.40 19.39
C SER A 238 -11.19 -7.95 20.71
N GLU A 239 -12.18 -7.25 21.30
CA GLU A 239 -12.82 -7.70 22.55
C GLU A 239 -13.56 -9.03 22.36
N THR A 240 -13.91 -9.36 21.12
CA THR A 240 -14.64 -10.56 20.72
C THR A 240 -13.75 -11.62 20.06
N GLY A 241 -12.44 -11.51 20.23
CA GLY A 241 -11.48 -12.58 19.94
C GLY A 241 -10.40 -12.20 18.92
N ILE A 242 -9.94 -13.17 18.13
CA ILE A 242 -8.83 -12.95 17.20
C ILE A 242 -9.30 -12.24 15.92
N VAL A 243 -8.50 -11.25 15.51
CA VAL A 243 -8.73 -10.48 14.30
C VAL A 243 -7.75 -10.88 13.20
N ALA A 244 -6.49 -11.14 13.54
CA ALA A 244 -5.55 -11.67 12.57
C ALA A 244 -4.50 -12.57 13.24
N GLY A 245 -4.17 -13.67 12.58
CA GLY A 245 -3.17 -14.62 13.07
C GLY A 245 -2.75 -15.62 12.00
N GLU A 246 -1.59 -16.23 12.23
CA GLU A 246 -1.05 -17.31 11.42
C GLU A 246 -1.09 -18.62 12.20
N ALA A 247 -1.62 -19.68 11.60
CA ALA A 247 -1.69 -21.00 12.19
C ALA A 247 -1.19 -22.06 11.21
N ARG A 248 -0.52 -23.07 11.74
CA ARG A 248 -0.09 -24.24 10.95
C ARG A 248 -1.25 -25.23 10.85
N HIS A 249 -1.49 -25.76 9.66
CA HIS A 249 -2.44 -26.84 9.43
C HIS A 249 -1.82 -27.90 8.50
N GLY A 250 -1.72 -29.14 8.99
CA GLY A 250 -0.99 -30.20 8.27
C GLY A 250 0.47 -29.80 7.97
N ALA A 251 0.88 -29.90 6.70
CA ALA A 251 2.21 -29.45 6.27
C ALA A 251 2.27 -27.96 5.88
N GLY A 252 1.12 -27.29 5.75
CA GLY A 252 0.99 -25.92 5.31
C GLY A 252 0.70 -24.93 6.44
N ASP A 253 0.48 -23.68 6.07
CA ASP A 253 0.20 -22.59 7.00
C ASP A 253 -0.92 -21.70 6.46
N VAL A 254 -1.72 -21.14 7.36
CA VAL A 254 -2.90 -20.33 7.07
C VAL A 254 -2.77 -18.98 7.77
N LEU A 255 -2.83 -17.91 6.99
CA LEU A 255 -2.99 -16.55 7.48
C LEU A 255 -4.49 -16.21 7.49
N PHE A 256 -5.05 -16.05 8.68
CA PHE A 256 -6.43 -15.61 8.86
C PHE A 256 -6.47 -14.12 9.10
N VAL A 257 -7.28 -13.39 8.31
CA VAL A 257 -7.52 -11.95 8.48
C VAL A 257 -9.01 -11.70 8.54
N ASN A 258 -9.53 -11.56 9.75
CA ASN A 258 -10.94 -11.34 10.06
C ASN A 258 -11.33 -9.85 9.94
N LEU A 259 -10.94 -9.21 8.84
CA LEU A 259 -11.24 -7.83 8.49
C LEU A 259 -11.59 -7.77 7.00
N PRO A 260 -12.60 -6.99 6.59
CA PRO A 260 -13.03 -6.94 5.19
C PRO A 260 -12.09 -6.04 4.37
N LEU A 261 -10.91 -6.57 4.03
CA LEU A 261 -9.80 -5.80 3.44
C LEU A 261 -10.19 -5.15 2.11
N GLY A 262 -10.81 -5.89 1.19
CA GLY A 262 -11.25 -5.37 -0.10
C GLY A 262 -12.33 -4.30 0.05
N TYR A 263 -13.30 -4.54 0.93
CA TYR A 263 -14.36 -3.58 1.24
C TYR A 263 -13.82 -2.23 1.74
N LEU A 264 -12.83 -2.27 2.64
CA LEU A 264 -12.22 -1.06 3.23
C LEU A 264 -11.54 -0.19 2.18
N VAL A 265 -10.86 -0.78 1.21
CA VAL A 265 -10.18 -0.03 0.13
C VAL A 265 -11.18 0.74 -0.73
N THR A 266 -12.34 0.16 -1.03
CA THR A 266 -13.41 0.86 -1.77
C THR A 266 -14.03 2.03 -1.00
N ARG A 267 -13.64 2.22 0.26
CA ARG A 267 -14.04 3.32 1.15
C ARG A 267 -12.83 4.10 1.66
N THR A 268 -11.74 4.11 0.90
CA THR A 268 -10.54 4.91 1.18
C THR A 268 -9.83 4.52 2.48
N ASP A 269 -9.82 3.23 2.81
CA ASP A 269 -8.95 2.64 3.85
C ASP A 269 -8.17 1.44 3.27
N GLY A 270 -7.14 1.73 2.47
CA GLY A 270 -6.28 0.73 1.84
C GLY A 270 -5.16 0.12 2.70
N LEU A 271 -4.83 0.74 3.84
CA LEU A 271 -3.62 0.41 4.60
C LEU A 271 -3.53 -1.08 4.98
N LEU A 272 -4.62 -1.64 5.48
CA LEU A 272 -4.63 -3.02 5.98
C LEU A 272 -4.54 -4.05 4.85
N LEU A 273 -5.15 -3.80 3.69
CA LEU A 273 -5.01 -4.69 2.53
C LEU A 273 -3.53 -4.80 2.14
N HIS A 274 -2.86 -3.66 1.97
CA HIS A 274 -1.44 -3.62 1.62
C HIS A 274 -0.56 -4.28 2.66
N SER A 275 -0.82 -4.00 3.93
CA SER A 275 -0.07 -4.55 5.07
C SER A 275 -0.13 -6.08 5.10
N PHE A 276 -1.33 -6.66 4.98
CA PHE A 276 -1.50 -8.11 4.99
C PHE A 276 -1.03 -8.78 3.69
N LEU A 277 -1.22 -8.14 2.54
CA LEU A 277 -0.72 -8.66 1.28
C LEU A 277 0.82 -8.72 1.28
N ARG A 278 1.47 -7.68 1.81
CA ARG A 278 2.92 -7.62 2.00
C ARG A 278 3.39 -8.67 3.00
N TYR A 279 2.73 -8.81 4.15
CA TYR A 279 3.07 -9.84 5.13
C TYR A 279 2.93 -11.25 4.54
N PHE A 280 1.84 -11.53 3.83
CA PHE A 280 1.63 -12.82 3.18
C PHE A 280 2.74 -13.09 2.16
N ALA A 281 2.93 -12.20 1.18
CA ALA A 281 3.90 -12.42 0.11
C ALA A 281 5.35 -12.44 0.60
N ILE A 282 5.76 -11.46 1.39
CA ILE A 282 7.17 -11.25 1.74
C ILE A 282 7.52 -11.95 3.05
N GLY A 283 6.66 -11.85 4.07
CA GLY A 283 6.90 -12.46 5.39
C GLY A 283 6.72 -13.98 5.39
N MET A 284 5.62 -14.45 4.80
CA MET A 284 5.20 -15.85 4.86
C MET A 284 5.63 -16.65 3.62
N LEU A 285 5.40 -16.15 2.39
CA LEU A 285 5.77 -16.84 1.15
C LEU A 285 7.22 -16.60 0.74
N ARG A 286 7.84 -15.52 1.25
CA ARG A 286 9.22 -15.13 0.98
C ARG A 286 9.52 -14.98 -0.52
N VAL A 287 8.55 -14.46 -1.28
CA VAL A 287 8.74 -14.24 -2.72
C VAL A 287 9.64 -13.03 -2.98
N PRO A 288 10.44 -13.04 -4.07
CA PRO A 288 11.04 -11.82 -4.57
C PRO A 288 9.97 -10.85 -5.07
N PHE A 289 10.25 -9.55 -5.02
CA PHE A 289 9.29 -8.52 -5.42
C PHE A 289 9.98 -7.32 -6.08
N LEU A 290 9.21 -6.56 -6.83
CA LEU A 290 9.65 -5.32 -7.47
C LEU A 290 9.45 -4.14 -6.52
N ALA A 291 10.51 -3.39 -6.20
CA ALA A 291 10.42 -2.25 -5.28
C ALA A 291 9.43 -1.17 -5.79
N SER A 292 8.73 -0.52 -4.86
CA SER A 292 7.79 0.58 -5.15
C SER A 292 8.47 1.96 -5.15
N VAL A 293 9.79 2.01 -4.99
CA VAL A 293 10.61 3.22 -4.94
C VAL A 293 11.85 3.08 -5.83
N PRO A 294 12.37 4.19 -6.39
CA PRO A 294 13.61 4.20 -7.17
C PRO A 294 14.78 3.54 -6.44
N ASP A 295 15.51 2.69 -7.16
CA ASP A 295 16.71 1.96 -6.69
C ASP A 295 16.48 1.06 -5.46
N GLY A 296 15.23 0.85 -5.04
CA GLY A 296 14.89 0.19 -3.80
C GLY A 296 15.33 0.98 -2.56
N VAL A 297 15.40 2.31 -2.64
CA VAL A 297 15.76 3.18 -1.51
C VAL A 297 14.49 3.76 -0.90
N GLY A 298 14.25 3.49 0.38
CA GLY A 298 13.10 4.05 1.10
C GLY A 298 13.20 5.57 1.22
N GLY A 299 12.09 6.25 1.49
CA GLY A 299 12.15 7.71 1.55
C GLY A 299 10.87 8.40 1.96
N LEU A 300 10.92 9.73 1.95
CA LEU A 300 9.76 10.56 2.28
C LEU A 300 9.53 11.63 1.23
N VAL A 301 8.25 12.01 1.10
CA VAL A 301 7.84 13.27 0.52
C VAL A 301 7.53 14.23 1.67
N MET A 302 8.17 15.40 1.66
CA MET A 302 7.74 16.53 2.48
C MET A 302 6.91 17.48 1.61
N ASN A 303 5.62 17.59 1.91
CA ASN A 303 4.70 18.44 1.17
C ASN A 303 4.36 19.72 1.95
N TRP A 304 4.79 20.87 1.45
CA TRP A 304 4.52 22.18 2.04
C TRP A 304 3.27 22.80 1.43
N HIS A 305 2.31 23.18 2.27
CA HIS A 305 1.08 23.85 1.82
C HIS A 305 1.18 25.36 2.07
N ILE A 306 1.03 26.14 0.99
CA ILE A 306 1.14 27.60 0.97
C ILE A 306 -0.24 28.20 0.65
N ASP A 307 -1.04 28.36 1.70
CA ASP A 307 -2.46 28.73 1.60
C ASP A 307 -2.67 30.22 1.34
N ALA A 308 -1.77 31.06 1.83
CA ALA A 308 -1.99 32.51 1.97
C ALA A 308 -0.68 33.32 2.08
N GLU A 309 -0.79 34.66 1.99
CA GLU A 309 0.35 35.57 2.17
C GLU A 309 1.02 35.41 3.54
N SER A 310 0.25 35.04 4.57
CA SER A 310 0.73 34.83 5.93
C SER A 310 1.84 33.76 6.04
N ALA A 311 1.95 32.85 5.06
CA ALA A 311 2.98 31.82 5.00
C ALA A 311 4.38 32.37 4.63
N LEU A 312 4.48 33.52 3.96
CA LEU A 312 5.75 34.04 3.44
C LEU A 312 6.78 34.34 4.55
N LYS A 313 6.34 34.95 5.66
CA LYS A 313 7.22 35.25 6.80
C LYS A 313 7.73 33.97 7.48
N PRO A 314 6.86 32.98 7.82
CA PRO A 314 7.30 31.67 8.26
C PRO A 314 8.26 30.97 7.28
N MET A 315 8.00 30.96 5.98
CA MET A 315 8.92 30.40 4.98
C MET A 315 10.30 31.06 5.05
N ALA A 316 10.36 32.39 5.15
CA ALA A 316 11.60 33.11 5.31
C ALA A 316 12.35 32.73 6.61
N ALA A 317 11.62 32.45 7.69
CA ALA A 317 12.20 31.97 8.95
C ALA A 317 12.77 30.55 8.82
N LEU A 318 12.02 29.64 8.21
CA LEU A 318 12.45 28.26 7.93
C LEU A 318 13.69 28.25 7.03
N ARG A 319 13.73 29.08 5.99
CA ARG A 319 14.90 29.24 5.13
C ARG A 319 16.12 29.76 5.89
N ARG A 320 15.96 30.77 6.74
CA ARG A 320 17.07 31.25 7.61
C ARG A 320 17.55 30.19 8.58
N ALA A 321 16.68 29.27 8.99
CA ALA A 321 17.01 28.14 9.85
C ALA A 321 17.64 26.95 9.09
N GLY A 322 17.81 27.04 7.77
CA GLY A 322 18.41 26.00 6.94
C GLY A 322 17.45 24.90 6.48
N ILE A 323 16.15 25.00 6.74
CA ILE A 323 15.18 23.94 6.40
C ILE A 323 15.12 23.68 4.88
N PHE A 324 15.11 24.75 4.07
CA PHE A 324 15.12 24.67 2.60
C PHE A 324 16.54 24.46 2.02
N ALA A 325 17.52 24.02 2.82
CA ALA A 325 18.79 23.50 2.30
C ALA A 325 18.76 21.98 2.12
N HIS A 326 17.69 21.32 2.60
CA HIS A 326 17.39 19.92 2.40
C HIS A 326 16.28 19.77 1.34
N GLY A 327 16.04 18.55 0.87
CA GLY A 327 15.04 18.26 -0.15
C GLY A 327 15.55 17.24 -1.18
N PRO A 328 14.90 17.15 -2.35
CA PRO A 328 13.85 18.05 -2.84
C PRO A 328 12.51 17.92 -2.08
N PHE A 329 11.68 18.97 -2.12
CA PHE A 329 10.35 19.02 -1.53
C PHE A 329 9.25 19.19 -2.59
N SER A 330 8.01 18.84 -2.23
CA SER A 330 6.80 19.21 -2.99
C SER A 330 6.15 20.41 -2.32
N THR A 331 6.00 21.55 -3.01
CA THR A 331 5.43 22.77 -2.41
C THR A 331 4.24 23.27 -3.21
N ASP A 332 3.06 23.22 -2.59
CA ASP A 332 1.80 23.50 -3.26
C ASP A 332 1.25 24.87 -2.85
N PHE A 333 0.76 25.64 -3.83
CA PHE A 333 0.33 27.02 -3.60
C PHE A 333 -1.14 27.25 -3.94
N THR A 334 -1.85 27.99 -3.08
CA THR A 334 -3.04 28.73 -3.45
C THR A 334 -2.63 30.15 -3.86
N THR A 335 -3.05 30.56 -5.06
CA THR A 335 -2.46 31.72 -5.74
C THR A 335 -3.33 32.95 -5.81
N GLY A 336 -4.62 32.84 -5.49
CA GLY A 336 -5.51 33.98 -5.58
C GLY A 336 -5.29 35.01 -4.48
N PRO A 337 -5.96 36.16 -4.58
CA PRO A 337 -5.80 37.28 -3.66
C PRO A 337 -6.60 37.14 -2.36
N ASP A 338 -7.44 36.10 -2.24
CA ASP A 338 -8.35 35.90 -1.11
C ASP A 338 -8.16 34.52 -0.48
N VAL A 339 -8.58 34.33 0.79
CA VAL A 339 -8.45 33.05 1.52
C VAL A 339 -9.80 32.52 2.02
N ASP A 340 -10.52 33.32 2.80
CA ASP A 340 -11.75 32.93 3.50
C ASP A 340 -13.00 33.18 2.67
N GLU A 341 -13.06 34.37 2.09
CA GLU A 341 -14.20 34.88 1.33
C GLU A 341 -13.72 35.85 0.25
N PHE A 342 -14.58 36.13 -0.73
CA PHE A 342 -14.25 37.07 -1.79
C PHE A 342 -13.90 38.46 -1.24
N ARG A 343 -12.80 39.02 -1.75
CA ARG A 343 -12.29 40.36 -1.44
C ARG A 343 -11.79 40.56 -0.01
N ASP A 344 -11.38 39.48 0.67
CA ASP A 344 -10.72 39.61 1.97
C ASP A 344 -9.25 40.06 1.85
N GLY A 345 -8.64 39.92 0.67
CA GLY A 345 -7.29 40.39 0.38
C GLY A 345 -6.18 39.69 1.17
N LYS A 346 -6.44 38.53 1.76
CA LYS A 346 -5.48 37.77 2.60
C LYS A 346 -4.66 36.74 1.82
N GLY A 347 -5.04 36.50 0.57
CA GLY A 347 -4.43 35.48 -0.28
C GLY A 347 -3.05 35.88 -0.75
N LEU A 348 -2.37 34.93 -1.39
CA LEU A 348 -1.00 35.13 -1.85
C LEU A 348 -0.88 36.19 -2.95
N ASP A 349 -1.93 36.33 -3.76
CA ASP A 349 -1.95 37.13 -4.99
C ASP A 349 -0.70 36.89 -5.85
N LEU A 350 -0.43 35.62 -6.19
CA LEU A 350 0.85 35.21 -6.77
C LEU A 350 1.22 36.04 -8.03
N SER A 351 0.23 36.36 -8.87
CA SER A 351 0.46 37.15 -10.09
C SER A 351 0.83 38.61 -9.80
N GLY A 352 0.32 39.20 -8.72
CA GLY A 352 0.64 40.57 -8.29
C GLY A 352 1.80 40.68 -7.28
N ASN A 353 2.20 39.58 -6.66
CA ASN A 353 3.12 39.57 -5.52
C ASN A 353 4.54 39.13 -5.90
N ALA A 354 5.45 40.10 -6.06
CA ALA A 354 6.84 39.85 -6.44
C ALA A 354 7.63 38.98 -5.44
N GLU A 355 7.31 39.05 -4.15
CA GLU A 355 7.94 38.22 -3.12
C GLU A 355 7.52 36.76 -3.30
N ALA A 356 6.22 36.50 -3.43
CA ALA A 356 5.69 35.15 -3.67
C ALA A 356 6.26 34.51 -4.95
N GLN A 357 6.34 35.27 -6.04
CA GLN A 357 6.98 34.78 -7.28
C GLN A 357 8.47 34.47 -7.09
N SER A 358 9.16 35.21 -6.21
CA SER A 358 10.57 34.93 -5.90
C SER A 358 10.74 33.61 -5.15
N TRP A 359 9.76 33.23 -4.32
CA TRP A 359 9.74 31.93 -3.66
C TRP A 359 9.54 30.79 -4.66
N VAL A 360 8.58 30.91 -5.58
CA VAL A 360 8.38 29.92 -6.65
C VAL A 360 9.67 29.71 -7.44
N ARG A 361 10.35 30.79 -7.85
CA ARG A 361 11.64 30.68 -8.55
C ARG A 361 12.72 30.01 -7.69
N PHE A 362 12.83 30.39 -6.42
CA PHE A 362 13.81 29.81 -5.50
C PHE A 362 13.64 28.28 -5.37
N LEU A 363 12.40 27.81 -5.19
CA LEU A 363 12.09 26.38 -5.06
C LEU A 363 12.45 25.62 -6.35
N LEU A 364 12.06 26.16 -7.52
CA LEU A 364 12.37 25.56 -8.81
C LEU A 364 13.87 25.54 -9.15
N GLU A 365 14.63 26.53 -8.67
CA GLU A 365 16.09 26.60 -8.79
C GLU A 365 16.79 25.61 -7.84
N HIS A 366 16.18 25.34 -6.68
CA HIS A 366 16.65 24.36 -5.70
C HIS A 366 16.43 22.91 -6.15
N GLY A 367 15.46 22.68 -7.05
CA GLY A 367 15.08 21.36 -7.52
C GLY A 367 13.83 20.79 -6.83
N ASP A 368 13.12 21.63 -6.07
CA ASP A 368 11.82 21.30 -5.51
C ASP A 368 10.73 21.31 -6.60
N GLU A 369 9.65 20.59 -6.34
CA GLU A 369 8.44 20.61 -7.14
C GLU A 369 7.48 21.72 -6.65
N VAL A 370 6.81 22.37 -7.60
CA VAL A 370 5.81 23.41 -7.31
C VAL A 370 4.48 22.95 -7.85
N GLY A 371 3.54 22.66 -6.94
CA GLY A 371 2.21 22.20 -7.27
C GLY A 371 1.09 23.19 -6.96
N SER A 372 -0.12 22.75 -7.27
CA SER A 372 -1.35 23.52 -7.06
C SER A 372 -1.99 23.12 -5.73
N HIS A 373 -2.04 24.02 -4.75
CA HIS A 373 -2.88 23.84 -3.56
C HIS A 373 -4.34 24.29 -3.83
N GLY A 374 -4.85 23.90 -5.00
CA GLY A 374 -6.22 24.11 -5.45
C GLY A 374 -6.81 25.51 -5.23
N GLY A 375 -8.14 25.53 -5.24
CA GLY A 375 -9.03 26.65 -4.92
C GLY A 375 -8.44 28.05 -4.93
N TRP A 376 -8.61 28.81 -6.02
CA TRP A 376 -8.28 30.24 -6.13
C TRP A 376 -8.54 31.07 -4.85
N ILE A 377 -9.55 30.68 -4.05
CA ILE A 377 -9.77 31.18 -2.68
C ILE A 377 -9.76 29.96 -1.74
N HIS A 378 -8.71 29.79 -0.95
CA HIS A 378 -8.37 28.52 -0.26
C HIS A 378 -9.53 27.92 0.57
N ASN A 379 -9.93 28.61 1.66
CA ASN A 379 -10.96 28.13 2.58
C ASN A 379 -12.34 28.17 1.95
N TYR A 380 -12.62 29.14 1.07
CA TYR A 380 -13.89 29.17 0.33
C TYR A 380 -14.02 27.92 -0.54
N PHE A 381 -12.99 27.55 -1.28
CA PHE A 381 -13.01 26.34 -2.11
C PHE A 381 -13.16 25.09 -1.25
N GLY A 382 -12.28 24.90 -0.26
CA GLY A 382 -12.29 23.71 0.59
C GLY A 382 -13.61 23.49 1.33
N LYS A 383 -14.26 24.56 1.81
CA LYS A 383 -15.57 24.46 2.51
C LYS A 383 -16.76 24.19 1.60
N ASN A 384 -16.68 24.55 0.32
CA ASN A 384 -17.85 24.59 -0.55
C ASN A 384 -17.77 23.62 -1.74
N VAL A 385 -16.60 23.10 -2.10
CA VAL A 385 -16.48 22.09 -3.17
C VAL A 385 -17.19 20.80 -2.75
N SER A 386 -17.95 20.18 -3.65
CA SER A 386 -18.71 18.96 -3.38
C SER A 386 -18.86 18.13 -4.65
N ASP A 387 -19.33 16.88 -4.53
CA ASP A 387 -19.50 15.99 -5.68
C ASP A 387 -20.53 16.51 -6.72
N GLU A 388 -21.38 17.47 -6.34
CA GLU A 388 -22.48 17.97 -7.17
C GLU A 388 -22.17 19.28 -7.91
N ASN A 389 -21.04 19.93 -7.66
CA ASN A 389 -20.79 21.31 -8.11
C ASN A 389 -19.62 21.50 -9.08
N GLU A 390 -19.20 20.45 -9.77
CA GLU A 390 -18.14 20.48 -10.81
C GLU A 390 -18.24 21.70 -11.72
N GLY A 391 -19.42 21.97 -12.29
CA GLY A 391 -19.62 23.04 -13.27
C GLY A 391 -19.35 24.46 -12.74
N SER A 392 -19.54 24.72 -11.44
CA SER A 392 -19.31 26.05 -10.85
C SER A 392 -17.96 26.18 -10.13
N PHE A 393 -17.35 25.06 -9.71
CA PHE A 393 -16.09 25.04 -8.96
C PHE A 393 -14.85 24.77 -9.81
N THR A 394 -14.98 24.15 -10.98
CA THR A 394 -13.85 23.90 -11.91
C THR A 394 -13.03 25.16 -12.18
N ARG A 395 -13.68 26.31 -12.32
CA ARG A 395 -13.00 27.60 -12.59
C ARG A 395 -11.92 27.95 -11.57
N TYR A 396 -12.11 27.61 -10.28
CA TYR A 396 -11.15 27.95 -9.24
C TYR A 396 -9.89 27.08 -9.31
N LEU A 397 -10.02 25.84 -9.80
CA LEU A 397 -8.89 24.98 -10.10
C LEU A 397 -8.12 25.52 -11.30
N SER A 398 -8.83 25.85 -12.40
CA SER A 398 -8.21 26.43 -13.60
C SER A 398 -7.45 27.72 -13.29
N MET A 399 -8.07 28.66 -12.59
CA MET A 399 -7.43 29.93 -12.24
C MET A 399 -6.16 29.74 -11.41
N ASN A 400 -6.16 28.81 -10.45
CA ASN A 400 -4.99 28.52 -9.64
C ASN A 400 -3.86 27.90 -10.47
N LEU A 401 -4.20 26.88 -11.27
CA LEU A 401 -3.26 26.18 -12.14
C LEU A 401 -2.63 27.12 -13.18
N ASP A 402 -3.43 27.97 -13.82
CA ASP A 402 -2.97 28.90 -14.86
C ASP A 402 -2.06 29.99 -14.30
N SER A 403 -2.37 30.49 -13.10
CA SER A 403 -1.51 31.44 -12.37
C SER A 403 -0.14 30.84 -12.07
N LEU A 404 -0.10 29.59 -11.58
CA LEU A 404 1.15 28.88 -11.32
C LEU A 404 1.95 28.63 -12.60
N LYS A 405 1.32 28.08 -13.65
CA LYS A 405 1.98 27.84 -14.95
C LYS A 405 2.61 29.10 -15.51
N THR A 406 1.94 30.24 -15.37
CA THR A 406 2.43 31.54 -15.85
C THR A 406 3.68 31.98 -15.09
N VAL A 407 3.71 31.80 -13.76
CA VAL A 407 4.83 32.25 -12.91
C VAL A 407 6.00 31.26 -12.92
N SER A 408 5.72 29.96 -12.91
CA SER A 408 6.73 28.90 -12.92
C SER A 408 7.38 28.72 -14.30
N ASN A 409 6.64 29.05 -15.38
CA ASN A 409 7.00 28.72 -16.76
C ASN A 409 7.32 27.22 -16.93
N ARG A 410 6.61 26.37 -16.18
CA ARG A 410 6.68 24.92 -16.21
C ARG A 410 5.27 24.31 -16.15
N PRO A 411 5.09 23.06 -16.60
CA PRO A 411 3.92 22.27 -16.22
C PRO A 411 3.74 22.24 -14.69
N ILE A 412 2.50 22.07 -14.25
CA ILE A 412 2.16 21.91 -12.84
C ILE A 412 1.49 20.54 -12.75
N GLU A 413 2.17 19.61 -12.08
CA GLU A 413 1.89 18.18 -12.21
C GLU A 413 1.51 17.52 -10.87
N GLU A 414 1.53 18.28 -9.77
CA GLU A 414 1.05 17.84 -8.47
C GLU A 414 0.02 18.80 -7.86
N TYR A 415 -0.81 18.27 -6.96
CA TYR A 415 -1.91 18.98 -6.34
C TYR A 415 -2.12 18.57 -4.87
N SER A 416 -2.58 19.51 -4.05
CA SER A 416 -3.14 19.20 -2.73
C SER A 416 -4.45 19.92 -2.51
N ALA A 417 -5.41 19.22 -1.90
CA ALA A 417 -6.76 19.72 -1.72
C ALA A 417 -6.84 20.71 -0.56
N PRO A 418 -7.35 21.94 -0.75
CA PRO A 418 -7.67 22.83 0.35
C PRO A 418 -8.56 22.13 1.39
N MET A 419 -8.11 22.14 2.64
CA MET A 419 -8.79 21.48 3.76
C MET A 419 -9.01 19.95 3.61
N GLY A 420 -8.28 19.29 2.70
CA GLY A 420 -8.43 17.87 2.41
C GLY A 420 -9.73 17.49 1.68
N ASN A 421 -10.54 18.46 1.24
CA ASN A 421 -11.81 18.17 0.57
C ASN A 421 -11.59 17.84 -0.91
N GLN A 422 -11.64 16.55 -1.24
CA GLN A 422 -11.36 16.00 -2.56
C GLN A 422 -12.57 15.23 -3.14
N PRO A 423 -13.54 15.91 -3.77
CA PRO A 423 -14.61 15.26 -4.54
C PRO A 423 -14.05 14.50 -5.75
N SER A 424 -14.70 13.40 -6.17
CA SER A 424 -14.15 12.52 -7.20
C SER A 424 -13.96 13.21 -8.56
N TRP A 425 -14.81 14.20 -8.91
CA TRP A 425 -14.65 14.95 -10.15
C TRP A 425 -13.37 15.81 -10.18
N VAL A 426 -12.85 16.22 -9.01
CA VAL A 426 -11.59 16.97 -8.92
C VAL A 426 -10.44 16.09 -9.39
N THR A 427 -10.34 14.85 -8.90
CA THR A 427 -9.31 13.88 -9.34
C THR A 427 -9.36 13.66 -10.86
N HIS A 428 -10.55 13.45 -11.43
CA HIS A 428 -10.71 13.32 -12.88
C HIS A 428 -10.33 14.58 -13.66
N TRP A 429 -10.61 15.78 -13.11
CA TRP A 429 -10.20 17.04 -13.71
C TRP A 429 -8.67 17.20 -13.67
N LEU A 430 -8.03 16.86 -12.56
CA LEU A 430 -6.57 16.92 -12.38
C LEU A 430 -5.87 16.05 -13.43
N GLU A 431 -6.27 14.80 -13.57
CA GLU A 431 -5.69 13.88 -14.56
C GLU A 431 -5.85 14.38 -16.00
N LYS A 432 -7.05 14.88 -16.36
CA LYS A 432 -7.30 15.50 -17.68
C LYS A 432 -6.44 16.74 -17.95
N ASN A 433 -5.92 17.38 -16.91
CA ASN A 433 -5.06 18.57 -16.99
C ASN A 433 -3.59 18.24 -16.74
N HIS A 434 -3.20 16.96 -16.88
CA HIS A 434 -1.83 16.46 -16.77
C HIS A 434 -1.22 16.55 -15.37
N VAL A 435 -2.05 16.61 -14.33
CA VAL A 435 -1.60 16.38 -12.95
C VAL A 435 -1.49 14.87 -12.73
N VAL A 436 -0.33 14.42 -12.28
CA VAL A 436 0.02 13.00 -12.09
C VAL A 436 0.06 12.58 -10.63
N ALA A 437 0.06 13.53 -9.70
CA ALA A 437 0.12 13.26 -8.28
C ALA A 437 -0.82 14.17 -7.47
N TYR A 438 -1.40 13.63 -6.40
CA TYR A 438 -2.09 14.46 -5.42
C TYR A 438 -1.97 13.92 -4.00
N TYR A 439 -1.91 14.85 -3.05
CA TYR A 439 -2.06 14.58 -1.62
C TYR A 439 -3.48 14.05 -1.32
N PHE A 440 -3.59 13.08 -0.41
CA PHE A 440 -4.88 12.49 -0.06
C PHE A 440 -5.04 12.20 1.44
N SER A 441 -6.19 12.59 2.01
CA SER A 441 -6.47 12.40 3.44
C SER A 441 -7.02 11.02 3.80
N GLY A 442 -7.40 10.20 2.81
CA GLY A 442 -7.78 8.81 3.00
C GLY A 442 -6.57 7.88 3.03
N ASP A 443 -6.84 6.57 3.10
CA ASP A 443 -5.89 5.45 3.02
C ASP A 443 -4.83 5.42 4.14
N ALA A 444 -5.11 6.10 5.26
CA ALA A 444 -4.45 5.94 6.57
C ALA A 444 -2.89 5.98 6.55
N GLY A 445 -2.31 6.80 5.69
CA GLY A 445 -0.85 7.02 5.64
C GLY A 445 -0.06 5.87 5.04
N MET A 446 -0.66 5.06 4.18
CA MET A 446 0.06 4.09 3.35
C MET A 446 0.93 4.77 2.26
N GLY A 447 1.65 3.99 1.48
CA GLY A 447 2.42 4.50 0.33
C GLY A 447 1.52 5.01 -0.81
N PRO A 448 2.09 5.56 -1.89
CA PRO A 448 1.31 6.04 -3.03
C PRO A 448 0.42 4.94 -3.63
N THR A 449 -0.84 5.27 -3.93
CA THR A 449 -1.85 4.28 -4.33
C THR A 449 -2.85 4.83 -5.36
N ARG A 450 -3.57 3.93 -6.03
CA ARG A 450 -4.76 4.22 -6.83
C ARG A 450 -6.00 4.20 -5.94
N VAL A 451 -6.58 5.37 -5.74
CA VAL A 451 -7.77 5.51 -4.90
C VAL A 451 -8.99 4.85 -5.54
N TYR A 452 -9.70 4.08 -4.72
CA TYR A 452 -10.99 3.51 -5.01
C TYR A 452 -12.08 4.17 -4.18
N ARG A 453 -13.25 4.33 -4.80
CA ARG A 453 -14.52 4.59 -4.11
C ARG A 453 -15.57 3.58 -4.58
N ASP A 454 -16.78 3.65 -4.03
CA ASP A 454 -17.90 2.77 -4.38
C ASP A 454 -18.19 2.65 -5.90
N LYS A 455 -17.78 3.64 -6.70
CA LYS A 455 -18.00 3.68 -8.16
C LYS A 455 -16.84 3.13 -9.00
N GLY A 456 -15.75 2.71 -8.35
CA GLY A 456 -14.53 2.21 -9.00
C GLY A 456 -13.32 3.10 -8.71
N ARG A 457 -12.28 2.92 -9.53
CA ARG A 457 -11.02 3.67 -9.46
C ARG A 457 -11.23 5.12 -9.89
N GLU A 458 -10.64 6.08 -9.16
CA GLU A 458 -10.80 7.52 -9.46
C GLU A 458 -9.93 8.06 -10.60
N GLY A 459 -8.94 7.29 -11.05
CA GLY A 459 -8.04 7.68 -12.14
C GLY A 459 -7.08 6.57 -12.55
N ASP A 460 -6.59 6.65 -13.78
CA ASP A 460 -5.79 5.57 -14.39
C ASP A 460 -4.28 5.78 -14.26
N GLN A 461 -3.83 7.04 -14.25
CA GLN A 461 -2.43 7.51 -14.34
C GLN A 461 -2.07 8.52 -13.23
N ILE A 462 -3.05 9.10 -12.55
CA ILE A 462 -2.85 9.92 -11.34
C ILE A 462 -2.70 9.08 -10.05
N TRP A 463 -1.70 9.40 -9.24
CA TRP A 463 -1.40 8.73 -7.96
C TRP A 463 -1.82 9.58 -6.77
N ALA A 464 -2.51 8.95 -5.82
CA ALA A 464 -2.74 9.55 -4.52
C ALA A 464 -1.53 9.32 -3.60
N PHE A 465 -1.27 10.28 -2.72
CA PHE A 465 -0.25 10.22 -1.69
C PHE A 465 -0.95 10.35 -0.33
N PRO A 466 -1.32 9.22 0.30
CA PRO A 466 -1.97 9.17 1.60
C PRO A 466 -1.12 9.82 2.68
N ILE A 467 -1.79 10.52 3.59
CA ILE A 467 -1.10 11.34 4.59
C ILE A 467 -0.72 10.50 5.77
N LEU A 468 0.54 10.61 6.17
CA LEU A 468 0.94 10.07 7.45
C LEU A 468 0.50 11.02 8.56
N HIS A 469 -0.02 10.45 9.64
CA HIS A 469 -0.50 11.18 10.80
C HIS A 469 0.10 10.60 12.08
N PHE A 470 0.09 11.39 13.15
CA PHE A 470 0.50 11.00 14.49
C PHE A 470 -0.74 10.94 15.38
N GLY A 471 -1.39 9.79 15.45
CA GLY A 471 -2.68 9.69 16.14
C GLY A 471 -3.73 10.55 15.45
N THR A 472 -4.17 11.62 16.11
CA THR A 472 -5.22 12.53 15.63
C THR A 472 -4.71 13.73 14.82
N GLU A 473 -3.41 14.00 14.85
CA GLU A 473 -2.80 15.16 14.18
C GLU A 473 -2.06 14.72 12.91
N ALA A 474 -2.21 15.43 11.81
CA ALA A 474 -1.55 15.09 10.54
C ALA A 474 -0.48 16.10 10.09
N CYS A 475 -0.40 17.27 10.72
CA CYS A 475 0.65 18.25 10.43
C CYS A 475 1.24 18.94 11.66
N LEU A 476 2.42 19.57 11.51
CA LEU A 476 3.08 20.29 12.61
C LEU A 476 2.29 21.51 13.11
N GLU A 477 1.39 22.06 12.30
CA GLU A 477 0.52 23.16 12.73
C GLU A 477 -0.51 22.68 13.76
N GLU A 478 -1.23 21.60 13.44
CA GLU A 478 -2.15 20.93 14.38
C GLU A 478 -1.41 20.50 15.65
N MET A 479 -0.25 19.87 15.51
CA MET A 479 0.57 19.48 16.66
C MET A 479 1.00 20.70 17.50
N SER A 480 1.22 21.86 16.88
CA SER A 480 1.52 23.09 17.61
C SER A 480 0.29 23.61 18.35
N PHE A 481 -0.88 23.60 17.73
CA PHE A 481 -2.15 24.02 18.34
C PHE A 481 -2.53 23.12 19.52
N ASP A 482 -2.35 21.81 19.37
CA ASP A 482 -2.62 20.82 20.42
C ASP A 482 -1.48 20.69 21.44
N SER A 483 -0.44 21.53 21.31
CA SER A 483 0.69 21.58 22.24
C SER A 483 1.39 20.22 22.42
N VAL A 484 1.50 19.45 21.35
CA VAL A 484 2.21 18.16 21.35
C VAL A 484 3.67 18.40 21.73
N PRO A 485 4.23 17.68 22.72
CA PRO A 485 5.61 17.91 23.13
C PRO A 485 6.61 17.70 22.00
N SER A 486 7.55 18.63 21.79
CA SER A 486 8.55 18.55 20.71
C SER A 486 9.36 17.25 20.69
N VAL A 487 9.58 16.63 21.86
CA VAL A 487 10.26 15.33 21.94
C VAL A 487 9.43 14.22 21.30
N LYS A 488 8.10 14.23 21.46
CA LYS A 488 7.21 13.25 20.81
C LYS A 488 7.20 13.45 19.30
N VAL A 489 7.05 14.70 18.85
CA VAL A 489 7.09 15.05 17.42
C VAL A 489 8.41 14.61 16.79
N ARG A 490 9.55 14.93 17.42
CA ARG A 490 10.87 14.50 16.94
C ARG A 490 10.98 12.98 16.85
N ASN A 491 10.61 12.26 17.91
CA ASN A 491 10.73 10.81 17.92
C ASN A 491 9.85 10.17 16.84
N TRP A 492 8.62 10.66 16.66
CA TRP A 492 7.76 10.21 15.57
C TRP A 492 8.39 10.46 14.19
N LEU A 493 8.88 11.67 13.92
CA LEU A 493 9.54 11.98 12.64
C LEU A 493 10.78 11.10 12.38
N PHE A 494 11.55 10.77 13.43
CA PHE A 494 12.67 9.83 13.34
C PHE A 494 12.18 8.43 13.03
N ASP A 495 11.19 7.94 13.77
CA ASP A 495 10.59 6.62 13.57
C ASP A 495 10.04 6.46 12.14
N VAL A 496 9.50 7.53 11.56
CA VAL A 496 8.99 7.54 10.18
C VAL A 496 10.10 7.43 9.13
N VAL A 497 11.20 8.17 9.30
CA VAL A 497 12.39 8.06 8.42
C VAL A 497 12.96 6.65 8.48
N ASP A 498 13.14 6.14 9.69
CA ASP A 498 13.60 4.80 10.00
C ASP A 498 12.70 3.71 9.40
N PHE A 499 11.39 3.89 9.53
CA PHE A 499 10.40 3.00 8.96
C PHE A 499 10.48 2.99 7.43
N ALA A 500 10.51 4.16 6.80
CA ALA A 500 10.57 4.28 5.34
C ALA A 500 11.85 3.64 4.78
N ALA A 501 13.00 3.92 5.39
CA ALA A 501 14.30 3.35 5.03
C ALA A 501 14.27 1.81 5.09
N ARG A 502 13.97 1.23 6.27
CA ARG A 502 13.97 -0.24 6.47
C ARG A 502 12.90 -0.99 5.71
N SER A 503 11.75 -0.35 5.46
CA SER A 503 10.66 -0.97 4.71
C SER A 503 10.84 -0.84 3.19
N HIS A 504 11.80 -0.03 2.74
CA HIS A 504 12.01 0.32 1.33
C HIS A 504 10.71 0.85 0.68
N GLN A 505 10.03 1.76 1.37
CA GLN A 505 8.80 2.40 0.90
C GLN A 505 8.87 3.92 1.04
N ALA A 506 8.00 4.61 0.29
CA ALA A 506 7.78 6.04 0.44
C ALA A 506 6.58 6.33 1.35
N ARG A 507 6.65 7.43 2.11
CA ARG A 507 5.52 8.01 2.86
C ARG A 507 5.46 9.52 2.67
N LEU A 508 4.26 10.10 2.75
CA LEU A 508 4.07 11.54 2.69
C LEU A 508 3.84 12.11 4.09
N ILE A 509 4.60 13.15 4.44
CA ILE A 509 4.31 14.06 5.55
C ILE A 509 4.03 15.43 4.93
N TYR A 510 3.05 16.15 5.47
CA TYR A 510 2.77 17.52 5.07
C TYR A 510 2.80 18.49 6.24
N SER A 511 3.00 19.77 5.93
CA SER A 511 2.80 20.84 6.91
C SER A 511 2.65 22.22 6.28
N HIS A 512 2.08 23.14 7.05
CA HIS A 512 2.09 24.56 6.77
C HIS A 512 3.32 25.23 7.41
N PRO A 513 3.99 26.17 6.71
CA PRO A 513 5.12 26.90 7.26
C PRO A 513 4.86 27.56 8.63
N ILE A 514 3.63 28.03 8.86
CA ILE A 514 3.22 28.71 10.10
C ILE A 514 3.24 27.80 11.34
N GLY A 515 2.95 26.50 11.18
CA GLY A 515 3.08 25.52 12.26
C GLY A 515 4.52 25.08 12.49
N ALA A 516 5.25 24.89 11.38
CA ALA A 516 6.62 24.40 11.39
C ALA A 516 7.61 25.31 12.13
N ILE A 517 7.37 26.63 12.22
CA ILE A 517 8.24 27.53 12.99
C ILE A 517 8.31 27.19 14.49
N GLY A 518 7.24 26.60 15.05
CA GLY A 518 7.22 26.12 16.43
C GLY A 518 8.15 24.93 16.68
N TYR A 519 8.56 24.24 15.61
CA TYR A 519 9.32 23.00 15.62
C TYR A 519 10.66 23.09 14.88
N ILE A 520 11.23 24.27 14.66
CA ILE A 520 12.49 24.45 13.91
C ILE A 520 13.60 23.51 14.38
N LYS A 521 13.85 23.41 15.69
CA LYS A 521 14.89 22.51 16.21
C LYS A 521 14.59 21.04 15.99
N VAL A 522 13.31 20.66 16.00
CA VAL A 522 12.88 19.30 15.70
C VAL A 522 13.14 19.01 14.22
N LEU A 523 12.74 19.90 13.32
CA LEU A 523 12.99 19.79 11.89
C LEU A 523 14.48 19.69 11.57
N GLN A 524 15.32 20.55 12.15
CA GLN A 524 16.78 20.47 11.98
C GLN A 524 17.34 19.10 12.35
N SER A 525 16.98 18.58 13.53
CA SER A 525 17.42 17.24 13.93
C SER A 525 16.85 16.11 13.07
N TRP A 526 15.66 16.32 12.51
CA TRP A 526 15.01 15.34 11.63
C TRP A 526 15.71 15.27 10.27
N PHE A 527 16.03 16.42 9.67
CA PHE A 527 16.79 16.45 8.43
C PHE A 527 18.22 15.95 8.64
N GLU A 528 18.88 16.26 9.75
CA GLU A 528 20.20 15.69 10.09
C GLU A 528 20.14 14.15 10.18
N HIS A 529 19.07 13.59 10.76
CA HIS A 529 18.87 12.14 10.82
C HIS A 529 18.63 11.52 9.44
N ALA A 530 17.79 12.17 8.61
CA ALA A 530 17.54 11.74 7.23
C ALA A 530 18.81 11.81 6.36
N ASP A 531 19.62 12.87 6.50
CA ASP A 531 20.88 13.05 5.77
C ASP A 531 21.92 11.98 6.14
N ALA A 532 21.94 11.53 7.41
CA ALA A 532 22.81 10.44 7.85
C ALA A 532 22.49 9.14 7.09
N LEU A 533 21.22 8.74 7.04
CA LEU A 533 20.79 7.55 6.28
C LEU A 533 20.96 7.73 4.77
N ALA A 534 20.73 8.93 4.25
CA ALA A 534 20.93 9.23 2.83
C ALA A 534 22.41 9.10 2.42
N SER A 535 23.34 9.46 3.30
CA SER A 535 24.79 9.30 3.06
C SER A 535 25.22 7.83 2.91
N GLU A 536 24.44 6.92 3.49
CA GLU A 536 24.61 5.47 3.41
C GLU A 536 23.77 4.83 2.28
N ARG A 537 23.04 5.66 1.50
CA ARG A 537 22.11 5.26 0.42
C ARG A 537 20.91 4.46 0.93
N GLU A 538 20.51 4.66 2.18
CA GLU A 538 19.36 4.00 2.81
C GLU A 538 18.08 4.84 2.75
N PHE A 539 18.23 6.14 2.52
CA PHE A 539 17.12 7.08 2.51
C PHE A 539 17.20 8.08 1.33
N HIS A 540 16.05 8.51 0.82
CA HIS A 540 15.95 9.59 -0.16
C HIS A 540 14.74 10.51 0.10
N TRP A 541 14.91 11.80 -0.20
CA TRP A 541 13.81 12.75 -0.28
C TRP A 541 13.22 12.74 -1.69
N TYR A 542 11.92 12.52 -1.80
CA TYR A 542 11.20 12.47 -3.06
C TYR A 542 10.21 13.64 -3.18
N THR A 543 9.86 13.99 -4.42
CA THR A 543 8.67 14.79 -4.73
C THR A 543 7.50 13.88 -5.12
N MET A 544 6.26 14.35 -4.98
CA MET A 544 5.10 13.56 -5.40
C MET A 544 5.13 13.30 -6.91
N THR A 545 5.42 14.33 -7.72
CA THR A 545 5.59 14.18 -9.17
C THR A 545 6.65 13.13 -9.51
N GLY A 546 7.86 13.21 -8.94
CA GLY A 546 8.95 12.28 -9.26
C GLY A 546 8.62 10.82 -8.93
N LEU A 547 7.94 10.57 -7.81
CA LEU A 547 7.48 9.21 -7.48
C LEU A 547 6.33 8.76 -8.38
N ALA A 548 5.36 9.63 -8.70
CA ALA A 548 4.26 9.28 -9.59
C ALA A 548 4.75 8.93 -11.01
N GLU A 549 5.72 9.67 -11.54
CA GLU A 549 6.37 9.37 -12.81
C GLU A 549 7.09 8.03 -12.78
N PHE A 550 7.86 7.77 -11.72
CA PHE A 550 8.51 6.47 -11.51
C PHE A 550 7.49 5.33 -11.48
N LEU A 551 6.39 5.49 -10.74
CA LEU A 551 5.35 4.49 -10.60
C LEU A 551 4.59 4.25 -11.92
N ASN A 552 4.30 5.30 -12.68
CA ASN A 552 3.73 5.17 -14.02
C ASN A 552 4.68 4.45 -14.99
N SER A 553 5.98 4.76 -14.96
CA SER A 553 6.98 3.99 -15.73
C SER A 553 7.05 2.54 -15.27
N ARG A 554 7.01 2.30 -13.96
CA ARG A 554 7.05 0.95 -13.37
C ARG A 554 5.87 0.10 -13.85
N GLN A 555 4.70 0.67 -14.10
CA GLN A 555 3.54 -0.05 -14.64
C GLN A 555 3.72 -0.52 -16.10
N GLU A 556 4.64 0.07 -16.88
CA GLU A 556 4.96 -0.35 -18.26
C GLU A 556 5.92 -1.55 -18.31
N LEU A 557 6.49 -1.94 -17.17
CA LEU A 557 7.42 -3.04 -17.03
C LEU A 557 6.72 -4.39 -17.23
N THR A 558 7.37 -5.27 -18.00
CA THR A 558 7.03 -6.70 -18.02
C THR A 558 8.17 -7.49 -17.40
N TRP A 559 7.87 -8.35 -16.42
CA TRP A 559 8.87 -9.19 -15.77
C TRP A 559 8.29 -10.55 -15.39
N THR A 560 9.16 -11.57 -15.31
CA THR A 560 8.80 -12.93 -14.90
C THR A 560 9.98 -13.61 -14.21
N PHE A 561 9.68 -14.54 -13.31
CA PHE A 561 10.61 -15.52 -12.78
C PHE A 561 10.36 -16.88 -13.41
N GLU A 562 11.42 -17.49 -13.94
CA GLU A 562 11.41 -18.85 -14.45
C GLU A 562 12.26 -19.75 -13.55
N ARG A 563 11.81 -20.99 -13.31
CA ARG A 563 12.67 -21.95 -12.59
C ARG A 563 13.83 -22.38 -13.48
N ALA A 564 15.05 -22.23 -12.97
CA ALA A 564 16.29 -22.57 -13.65
C ALA A 564 17.18 -23.43 -12.73
N GLY A 565 17.04 -24.76 -12.84
CA GLY A 565 17.71 -25.70 -11.94
C GLY A 565 17.19 -25.57 -10.50
N SER A 566 18.09 -25.39 -9.54
CA SER A 566 17.78 -25.15 -8.11
C SER A 566 17.52 -23.67 -7.78
N GLY A 567 17.28 -22.83 -8.79
CA GLY A 567 17.15 -21.39 -8.61
C GLY A 567 16.07 -20.76 -9.48
N LEU A 568 16.06 -19.44 -9.48
CA LEU A 568 15.17 -18.59 -10.27
C LEU A 568 15.99 -17.80 -11.29
N GLN A 569 15.39 -17.53 -12.44
CA GLN A 569 15.88 -16.56 -13.40
C GLN A 569 14.84 -15.45 -13.56
N LEU A 570 15.23 -14.22 -13.21
CA LEU A 570 14.46 -13.03 -13.55
C LEU A 570 14.66 -12.71 -15.04
N ASN A 571 13.58 -12.47 -15.76
CA ASN A 571 13.59 -11.83 -17.07
C ASN A 571 12.73 -10.57 -16.99
N ALA A 572 13.33 -9.40 -17.20
CA ALA A 572 12.61 -8.12 -17.18
C ALA A 572 12.87 -7.29 -18.43
N ARG A 573 11.85 -6.56 -18.85
CA ARG A 573 11.89 -5.66 -20.01
C ARG A 573 10.99 -4.46 -19.80
N HIS A 574 11.45 -3.31 -20.30
CA HIS A 574 10.67 -2.07 -20.35
C HIS A 574 10.74 -1.44 -21.76
N PRO A 575 9.68 -0.76 -22.25
CA PRO A 575 9.69 -0.14 -23.57
C PRO A 575 10.74 0.99 -23.72
N ARG A 576 10.92 1.78 -22.65
CA ARG A 576 11.84 2.95 -22.59
C ARG A 576 13.15 2.70 -21.84
N THR A 577 13.11 2.48 -20.53
CA THR A 577 14.30 2.14 -19.73
C THR A 577 13.91 1.39 -18.46
N LEU A 578 14.82 0.57 -17.93
CA LEU A 578 14.76 -0.06 -16.62
C LEU A 578 15.53 0.72 -15.56
N ALA A 579 16.16 1.86 -15.90
CA ALA A 579 16.89 2.67 -14.94
C ALA A 579 16.05 2.91 -13.67
N HIS A 580 16.69 2.77 -12.51
CA HIS A 580 16.10 2.90 -11.18
C HIS A 580 15.04 1.85 -10.80
N GLN A 581 14.71 0.88 -11.67
CA GLN A 581 13.91 -0.26 -11.27
C GLN A 581 14.76 -1.21 -10.41
N ALA A 582 14.19 -1.73 -9.32
CA ALA A 582 14.92 -2.61 -8.42
C ALA A 582 14.08 -3.83 -8.02
N TRP A 583 14.73 -4.99 -8.00
CA TRP A 583 14.14 -6.22 -7.44
C TRP A 583 14.79 -6.54 -6.11
N MET A 584 13.96 -6.98 -5.17
CA MET A 584 14.36 -7.32 -3.81
C MET A 584 14.16 -8.83 -3.59
N PHE A 585 15.16 -9.46 -3.00
CA PHE A 585 15.20 -10.90 -2.75
C PHE A 585 15.52 -11.14 -1.27
N PRO A 586 14.67 -11.85 -0.51
CA PRO A 586 14.99 -12.22 0.88
C PRO A 586 16.36 -12.89 0.98
N ASP A 587 17.28 -12.31 1.74
CA ASP A 587 18.67 -12.76 1.80
C ASP A 587 18.82 -14.09 2.56
N ASP A 588 17.84 -14.46 3.37
CA ASP A 588 17.74 -15.71 4.12
C ASP A 588 17.28 -16.90 3.25
N GLN A 589 16.56 -16.64 2.17
CA GLN A 589 16.14 -17.66 1.19
C GLN A 589 17.02 -17.69 -0.05
N TYR A 590 17.54 -16.56 -0.50
CA TYR A 590 18.26 -16.46 -1.77
C TYR A 590 19.74 -16.12 -1.56
N GLN A 591 20.58 -16.66 -2.43
CA GLN A 591 21.96 -16.20 -2.57
C GLN A 591 22.00 -14.90 -3.38
N GLN A 592 23.11 -14.17 -3.29
CA GLN A 592 23.31 -12.93 -4.03
C GLN A 592 22.98 -13.11 -5.53
N PRO A 593 22.08 -12.30 -6.11
CA PRO A 593 21.75 -12.38 -7.52
C PRO A 593 22.97 -12.12 -8.42
N ARG A 594 22.98 -12.74 -9.61
CA ARG A 594 24.02 -12.54 -10.61
C ARG A 594 23.43 -11.97 -11.89
N VAL A 595 23.98 -10.86 -12.37
CA VAL A 595 23.60 -10.28 -13.67
C VAL A 595 24.04 -11.21 -14.81
N ILE A 596 23.07 -11.63 -15.64
CA ILE A 596 23.28 -12.42 -16.86
C ILE A 596 23.19 -11.52 -18.10
N GLU A 597 22.23 -10.60 -18.13
CA GLU A 597 22.03 -9.59 -19.19
C GLU A 597 21.66 -8.26 -18.53
N GLY A 598 22.15 -7.14 -19.08
CA GLY A 598 21.90 -5.80 -18.54
C GLY A 598 22.97 -5.36 -17.53
N SER A 599 22.65 -4.35 -16.70
CA SER A 599 23.55 -3.82 -15.69
C SER A 599 22.76 -3.41 -14.44
N ALA A 600 23.11 -4.00 -13.30
CA ALA A 600 22.52 -3.67 -12.00
C ALA A 600 23.61 -3.49 -10.94
N ASP A 601 23.36 -2.62 -9.97
CA ASP A 601 24.06 -2.57 -8.69
C ASP A 601 23.38 -3.56 -7.72
N ILE A 602 24.16 -4.38 -7.04
CA ILE A 602 23.63 -5.42 -6.14
C ILE A 602 24.22 -5.21 -4.76
N ARG A 603 23.36 -4.93 -3.80
CA ARG A 603 23.73 -4.70 -2.39
C ARG A 603 22.91 -5.57 -1.45
N ASP A 604 23.49 -5.83 -0.28
CA ASP A 604 22.82 -6.48 0.85
C ASP A 604 22.38 -5.39 1.83
N GLN A 605 21.10 -5.34 2.15
CA GLN A 605 20.53 -4.31 3.02
C GLN A 605 19.19 -4.78 3.60
N ASP A 606 18.99 -4.56 4.91
CA ASP A 606 17.72 -4.80 5.61
C ASP A 606 17.10 -6.21 5.41
N GLY A 607 17.94 -7.24 5.24
CA GLY A 607 17.52 -8.62 5.00
C GLY A 607 17.15 -8.93 3.55
N TYR A 608 17.61 -8.09 2.61
CA TYR A 608 17.38 -8.27 1.18
C TYR A 608 18.65 -8.08 0.37
N TRP A 609 18.80 -8.92 -0.66
CA TRP A 609 19.57 -8.53 -1.82
C TRP A 609 18.74 -7.57 -2.68
N ILE A 610 19.23 -6.35 -2.90
CA ILE A 610 18.59 -5.34 -3.74
C ILE A 610 19.38 -5.24 -5.05
N ALA A 611 18.74 -5.57 -6.17
CA ALA A 611 19.31 -5.46 -7.50
C ALA A 611 18.72 -4.25 -8.25
N ALA A 612 19.37 -3.09 -8.13
CA ALA A 612 18.95 -1.82 -8.72
C ALA A 612 19.56 -1.62 -10.12
N VAL A 613 18.74 -1.43 -11.14
CA VAL A 613 19.19 -1.34 -12.53
C VAL A 613 19.76 0.03 -12.84
N LYS A 614 20.94 0.06 -13.44
CA LYS A 614 21.64 1.32 -13.79
C LYS A 614 21.06 1.96 -15.05
N ASP A 615 20.89 1.17 -16.11
CA ASP A 615 20.32 1.61 -17.39
C ASP A 615 19.97 0.37 -18.26
N GLY A 616 19.28 0.59 -19.37
CA GLY A 616 18.98 -0.39 -20.41
C GLY A 616 17.51 -0.78 -20.45
N LYS A 617 17.11 -1.53 -21.47
CA LYS A 617 15.70 -1.95 -21.68
C LYS A 617 15.40 -3.37 -21.24
N ARG A 618 16.43 -4.14 -20.87
CA ARG A 618 16.34 -5.55 -20.51
C ARG A 618 17.29 -5.86 -19.36
N LEU A 619 16.84 -6.73 -18.46
CA LEU A 619 17.63 -7.29 -17.38
C LEU A 619 17.35 -8.78 -17.31
N LYS A 620 18.41 -9.57 -17.10
CA LYS A 620 18.30 -10.94 -16.63
C LYS A 620 19.18 -11.15 -15.42
N LEU A 621 18.60 -11.71 -14.37
CA LEU A 621 19.32 -12.11 -13.16
C LEU A 621 19.18 -13.62 -12.98
N GLY A 622 20.28 -14.29 -12.62
CA GLY A 622 20.25 -15.65 -12.09
C GLY A 622 20.35 -15.60 -10.57
N ILE A 623 19.46 -16.33 -9.89
CA ILE A 623 19.37 -16.37 -8.43
C ILE A 623 19.36 -17.84 -8.01
N GLN A 624 20.18 -18.21 -7.04
CA GLN A 624 20.14 -19.55 -6.44
C GLN A 624 19.34 -19.49 -5.14
N GLU A 625 18.43 -20.44 -4.94
CA GLU A 625 17.83 -20.64 -3.63
C GLU A 625 18.89 -21.25 -2.70
N ARG A 626 18.95 -20.78 -1.46
CA ARG A 626 19.76 -21.41 -0.42
C ARG A 626 19.14 -22.77 -0.13
N GLN A 627 19.96 -23.81 -0.10
CA GLN A 627 19.47 -25.10 0.36
C GLN A 627 19.13 -24.95 1.84
N THR A 628 17.82 -24.96 2.15
CA THR A 628 17.38 -25.15 3.52
C THR A 628 17.87 -26.53 3.93
N GLY A 629 18.89 -26.56 4.78
CA GLY A 629 19.35 -27.81 5.37
C GLY A 629 18.13 -28.50 5.97
N THR A 630 17.85 -29.73 5.55
CA THR A 630 17.00 -30.63 6.32
C THR A 630 17.53 -30.57 7.74
N ASN A 631 16.77 -29.99 8.67
CA ASN A 631 17.07 -30.14 10.09
C ASN A 631 17.26 -31.64 10.32
N PRO A 632 18.43 -32.09 10.80
CA PRO A 632 18.55 -33.47 11.22
C PRO A 632 17.52 -33.63 12.33
N VAL A 633 16.61 -34.59 12.13
CA VAL A 633 15.73 -35.09 13.18
C VAL A 633 16.63 -35.34 14.40
N ALA A 634 16.47 -34.52 15.44
CA ALA A 634 17.16 -34.74 16.70
C ALA A 634 16.65 -36.07 17.29
N PRO A 635 17.53 -36.89 17.89
CA PRO A 635 17.24 -38.28 18.26
C PRO A 635 16.10 -38.44 19.27
#